data_AF-A0A2U2N1H3-F1
#
_entry.id   AF-A0A2U2N1H3-F1
#
_cell.length_a   1.000
_cell.length_b   1.000
_cell.length_c   1.000
_cell.angle_alpha   90.00
_cell.angle_beta   90.00
_cell.angle_gamma   90.00
#
_symmetry.space_group_name_H-M   'P 1'
#
loop_
_entity.id
_entity.type
_entity.pdbx_description
1 polymer ?
#
loop_
_entity_poly.entity_id
_entity_poly.type
_entity_poly.pdbx_seq_one_letter_code
_entity_poly.pdbx_strand_id
1 'polypeptide(L)'
;MKGFDTPETNPFLDRQYQGRWMGAVSAEDRKERVARMTPEQLRQARQVPGLQLSVLKAIDARLRRLDREARAANPYGFTLRDLTRRA
;
A
#
# COMPACT_ATOMS: atom_id res chain seq x y z
N MET A 1 -7.40 22.29 -9.09
CA MET A 1 -6.24 21.70 -9.80
C MET A 1 -6.47 20.20 -9.85
N LYS A 2 -6.58 19.58 -11.04
CA LYS A 2 -6.57 18.11 -11.12
C LYS A 2 -5.12 17.68 -10.88
N GLY A 3 -4.82 17.19 -9.68
CA GLY A 3 -3.54 16.55 -9.43
C GLY A 3 -3.40 15.41 -10.45
N PHE A 4 -2.34 15.42 -11.22
CA PHE A 4 -2.02 14.29 -12.09
C PHE A 4 -1.74 13.10 -11.17
N ASP A 5 -2.43 11.98 -11.36
CA ASP A 5 -2.12 10.76 -10.61
C ASP A 5 -0.66 10.37 -10.94
N THR A 6 0.21 10.42 -9.94
CA THR A 6 1.60 9.99 -9.97
C THR A 6 1.75 8.68 -9.20
N PRO A 7 2.82 7.89 -9.38
CA PRO A 7 3.07 6.70 -8.57
C PRO A 7 3.13 6.98 -7.07
N GLU A 8 3.47 8.21 -6.69
CA GLU A 8 3.49 8.67 -5.30
C GLU A 8 2.09 8.81 -4.69
N THR A 9 1.08 9.10 -5.51
CA THR A 9 -0.32 9.33 -5.09
C THR A 9 -1.21 8.13 -5.40
N ASN A 10 -0.89 7.37 -6.45
CA ASN A 10 -1.55 6.14 -6.84
C ASN A 10 -0.52 5.04 -7.10
N PRO A 11 -0.27 4.15 -6.13
CA PRO A 11 0.71 3.06 -6.23
C PRO A 11 0.39 2.01 -7.30
N PHE A 12 -0.80 2.06 -7.92
CA PHE A 12 -1.14 1.20 -9.04
C PHE A 12 -0.57 1.71 -10.37
N LEU A 13 0.07 2.88 -10.40
CA LEU A 13 0.80 3.43 -11.54
C LEU A 13 2.28 3.06 -11.47
N ASP A 14 2.86 2.57 -12.56
CA ASP A 14 4.26 2.10 -12.62
C ASP A 14 5.06 2.59 -13.82
N ARG A 15 4.40 2.99 -14.90
CA ARG A 15 5.10 3.36 -16.13
C ARG A 15 4.55 4.64 -16.72
N GLN A 16 5.42 5.51 -17.19
CA GLN A 16 5.02 6.69 -17.95
C GLN A 16 5.07 6.36 -19.45
N TYR A 17 4.01 6.68 -20.18
CA TYR A 17 3.91 6.51 -21.62
C TYR A 17 3.27 7.74 -22.25
N GLN A 18 3.97 8.35 -23.21
CA GLN A 18 3.55 9.60 -23.88
C GLN A 18 3.12 10.69 -22.88
N GLY A 19 3.87 10.86 -21.78
CA GLY A 19 3.58 11.85 -20.75
C GLY A 19 2.46 11.49 -19.77
N ARG A 20 1.83 10.31 -19.88
CA ARG A 20 0.77 9.84 -18.96
C ARG A 20 1.26 8.66 -18.14
N TRP A 21 0.91 8.62 -16.85
CA TRP A 21 1.15 7.45 -16.01
C TRP A 21 0.13 6.35 -16.33
N MET A 22 0.63 5.17 -16.64
CA MET A 22 -0.14 3.94 -16.84
C MET A 22 0.10 2.99 -15.66
N GLY A 23 -0.87 2.09 -15.46
CA GLY A 23 -0.89 1.23 -14.29
C GLY A 23 -1.66 -0.06 -14.50
N ALA A 24 -1.85 -0.79 -13.39
CA ALA A 24 -2.60 -2.04 -13.36
C ALA A 24 -4.03 -1.86 -13.90
N VAL A 25 -4.35 -2.64 -14.93
CA VAL A 25 -5.56 -2.48 -15.74
C VAL A 25 -6.74 -3.27 -15.17
N SER A 26 -6.44 -4.39 -14.48
CA SER A 26 -7.43 -5.29 -13.90
C SER A 26 -7.41 -5.32 -12.37
N ALA A 27 -8.49 -5.80 -11.76
CA ALA A 27 -8.54 -6.03 -10.31
C ALA A 27 -7.57 -7.14 -9.86
N GLU A 28 -7.31 -8.13 -10.72
CA GLU A 28 -6.32 -9.19 -10.45
C GLU A 28 -4.90 -8.63 -10.45
N ASP A 29 -4.53 -7.84 -11.45
CA ASP A 29 -3.22 -7.18 -11.53
C ASP A 29 -2.97 -6.31 -10.30
N ARG A 30 -4.01 -5.57 -9.85
CA ARG A 30 -3.93 -4.76 -8.64
C ARG A 30 -3.69 -5.62 -7.40
N LYS A 31 -4.35 -6.76 -7.28
CA LYS A 31 -4.12 -7.71 -6.18
C LYS A 31 -2.72 -8.32 -6.21
N GLU A 32 -2.21 -8.66 -7.38
CA GLU A 32 -0.83 -9.14 -7.52
C GLU A 32 0.19 -8.09 -7.10
N ARG A 33 -0.03 -6.82 -7.46
CA ARG A 33 0.82 -5.72 -7.01
C ARG A 33 0.77 -5.51 -5.50
N VAL A 34 -0.42 -5.58 -4.90
CA VAL A 34 -0.60 -5.46 -3.44
C VAL A 34 0.29 -6.44 -2.67
N ALA A 35 0.55 -7.64 -3.20
CA ALA A 35 1.43 -8.61 -2.56
C ALA A 35 2.89 -8.11 -2.44
N ARG A 36 3.34 -7.27 -3.38
CA ARG A 36 4.71 -6.76 -3.50
C ARG A 36 4.91 -5.34 -2.92
N MET A 37 3.83 -4.66 -2.55
CA MET A 37 3.87 -3.30 -2.00
C MET A 37 4.39 -3.25 -0.55
N THR A 38 5.05 -2.14 -0.22
CA THR A 38 5.47 -1.82 1.15
C THR A 38 4.27 -1.38 2.02
N PRO A 39 4.38 -1.39 3.37
CA PRO A 39 3.32 -0.88 4.24
C PRO A 39 2.88 0.55 3.89
N GLU A 40 3.83 1.43 3.55
CA GLU A 40 3.58 2.82 3.18
C GLU A 40 2.79 2.91 1.87
N GLN A 41 3.20 2.15 0.86
CA GLN A 41 2.49 2.05 -0.42
C GLN A 41 1.08 1.48 -0.23
N LEU A 42 0.89 0.50 0.65
CA LEU A 42 -0.44 -0.05 0.96
C LEU A 42 -1.35 0.99 1.64
N ARG A 43 -0.80 1.82 2.54
CA ARG A 43 -1.56 2.92 3.18
C ARG A 43 -1.95 4.00 2.18
N GLN A 44 -1.09 4.32 1.23
CA GLN A 44 -1.41 5.24 0.12
C GLN A 44 -2.45 4.62 -0.82
N ALA A 45 -2.25 3.36 -1.22
CA ALA A 45 -3.19 2.65 -2.08
C ALA A 45 -4.60 2.63 -1.47
N ARG A 46 -4.72 2.41 -0.16
CA ARG A 46 -6.01 2.42 0.55
C ARG A 46 -6.79 3.75 0.44
N GLN A 47 -6.11 4.86 0.15
CA GLN A 47 -6.71 6.19 0.01
C GLN A 47 -7.16 6.49 -1.42
N VAL A 48 -6.84 5.62 -2.40
CA VAL A 48 -7.23 5.81 -3.80
C VAL A 48 -8.77 5.70 -3.92
N PRO A 49 -9.46 6.77 -4.35
CA PRO A 49 -10.91 6.76 -4.48
C PRO A 49 -11.35 5.80 -5.60
N GLY A 50 -12.51 5.18 -5.43
CA GLY A 50 -13.07 4.27 -6.44
C GLY A 50 -12.37 2.91 -6.55
N LEU A 51 -11.58 2.54 -5.53
CA LEU A 51 -11.01 1.20 -5.45
C LEU A 51 -12.10 0.12 -5.37
N GLN A 52 -11.93 -0.94 -6.14
CA GLN A 52 -12.80 -2.10 -6.07
C GLN A 52 -12.68 -2.78 -4.70
N LEU A 53 -13.80 -3.23 -4.14
CA LEU A 53 -13.86 -3.83 -2.80
C LEU A 53 -12.92 -5.05 -2.64
N SER A 54 -12.74 -5.85 -3.69
CA SER A 54 -11.82 -7.00 -3.68
C SER A 54 -10.36 -6.57 -3.50
N VAL A 55 -9.95 -5.47 -4.14
CA VAL A 55 -8.60 -4.91 -4.02
C VAL A 55 -8.43 -4.29 -2.63
N LEU A 56 -9.43 -3.55 -2.13
CA LEU A 56 -9.40 -2.99 -0.78
C LEU A 56 -9.23 -4.09 0.29
N LYS A 57 -9.98 -5.20 0.17
CA LYS A 57 -9.84 -6.37 1.05
C LYS A 57 -8.43 -6.97 0.99
N ALA A 58 -7.82 -7.03 -0.20
CA ALA A 58 -6.46 -7.53 -0.34
C ALA A 58 -5.43 -6.61 0.34
N ILE A 59 -5.58 -5.28 0.21
CA ILE A 59 -4.74 -4.28 0.89
C ILE A 59 -4.85 -4.46 2.41
N ASP A 60 -6.06 -4.48 2.96
CA ASP A 60 -6.28 -4.62 4.40
C ASP A 60 -5.74 -5.96 4.93
N ALA A 61 -5.92 -7.05 4.18
CA ALA A 61 -5.38 -8.35 4.54
C ALA A 61 -3.84 -8.35 4.57
N ARG A 62 -3.19 -7.70 3.59
CA ARG A 62 -1.73 -7.60 3.54
C ARG A 62 -1.19 -6.76 4.68
N LEU A 63 -1.81 -5.61 4.99
CA LEU A 63 -1.44 -4.78 6.15
C LEU A 63 -1.53 -5.57 7.47
N ARG A 64 -2.64 -6.29 7.71
CA ARG A 64 -2.77 -7.15 8.91
C ARG A 64 -1.72 -8.25 8.97
N ARG A 65 -1.32 -8.81 7.83
CA ARG A 65 -0.26 -9.81 7.78
C ARG A 65 1.09 -9.20 8.17
N LEU A 66 1.44 -8.06 7.59
CA LEU A 66 2.68 -7.33 7.92
C LEU A 66 2.72 -6.91 9.39
N ASP A 67 1.60 -6.47 9.96
CA ASP A 67 1.50 -6.16 11.40
C ASP A 67 1.72 -7.39 12.27
N ARG A 68 1.18 -8.56 11.89
CA ARG A 68 1.43 -9.81 12.60
C ARG A 68 2.88 -10.26 12.49
N GLU A 69 3.46 -10.16 11.30
CA GLU A 69 4.88 -10.47 11.05
C GLU A 69 5.79 -9.54 11.87
N ALA A 70 5.50 -8.24 11.91
CA ALA A 70 6.23 -7.27 12.72
C ALA A 70 6.11 -7.54 14.22
N ARG A 71 4.93 -7.94 14.71
CA ARG A 71 4.73 -8.35 16.12
C ARG A 71 5.45 -9.64 16.46
N ALA A 72 5.41 -10.63 15.57
CA ALA A 72 6.11 -11.90 15.77
C ALA A 72 7.64 -11.72 15.73
N ALA A 73 8.13 -10.83 14.87
CA ALA A 73 9.55 -10.49 14.78
C ALA A 73 10.04 -9.60 15.93
N ASN A 74 9.14 -8.96 16.69
CA ASN A 74 9.52 -8.18 17.87
C ASN A 74 9.27 -8.97 19.18
N PRO A 75 10.30 -9.62 19.75
CA PRO A 75 10.16 -10.42 20.97
C PRO A 75 9.82 -9.59 22.22
N TYR A 76 9.90 -8.26 22.15
CA TYR A 76 9.66 -7.37 23.28
C TYR A 76 8.25 -6.74 23.28
N GLY A 77 7.42 -7.02 22.27
CA GLY A 77 6.04 -6.51 22.20
C GLY A 77 5.90 -4.98 22.05
N PHE A 78 7.01 -4.25 21.91
CA PHE A 78 7.00 -2.80 21.73
C PHE A 78 6.67 -2.43 20.29
N THR A 79 5.77 -1.49 20.09
CA THR A 79 5.59 -0.87 18.78
C THR A 79 6.72 0.13 18.51
N LEU A 80 7.00 0.50 17.25
CA LEU A 80 7.94 1.58 16.92
C LEU A 80 7.61 2.90 17.65
N ARG A 81 6.34 3.10 18.00
CA ARG A 81 5.85 4.20 18.85
C ARG A 81 6.31 4.12 20.31
N ASP A 82 6.53 2.92 20.84
CA ASP A 82 6.93 2.71 22.23
C ASP A 82 8.44 2.94 22.42
N LEU A 83 9.25 2.63 21.40
CA LEU A 83 10.69 2.88 21.41
C LEU A 83 11.03 4.37 21.29
N THR A 84 10.24 5.12 20.53
CA THR A 84 10.44 6.57 20.33
C THR A 84 9.99 7.44 21.50
N ARG A 85 9.21 6.90 22.45
CA ARG A 85 8.78 7.60 23.68
C ARG A 85 9.76 7.53 24.86
N ARG A 86 10.80 6.70 24.75
CA ARG A 86 11.81 6.48 25.80
C ARG A 86 13.15 7.19 25.53
N ALA A 87 13.26 7.94 24.43
CA ALA A 87 14.37 8.84 24.14
C ALA A 87 14.01 10.26 24.60
#